data_AF-A0A085MHF1-F1
#
_entry.id   AF-A0A085MHF1-F1
#
_cell.length_a   1.000
_cell.length_b   1.000
_cell.length_c   1.000
_cell.angle_alpha   90.00
_cell.angle_beta   90.00
_cell.angle_gamma   90.00
#
_symmetry.space_group_name_H-M   'P 1'
#
loop_
_entity.id
_entity.type
_entity.pdbx_description
1 polymer ?
#
loop_
_entity_poly.entity_id
_entity_poly.type
_entity_poly.pdbx_seq_one_letter_code
_entity_poly.pdbx_strand_id
1 'polypeptide(L)'
;MCYKRGPNLRSLLRSDEVRLPLNEHAWVVYEVKCSCSATYIGETEFSLTRRFLQHMTHLTRDTNAKQELEDTSSSTTTRHGKPSSFPPSVGMERALAASAVAEHAARSSGSLQTRVLCKVTFGP
;
A
#
# COMPACT_ATOMS: atom_id res chain seq x y z
N MET A 1 -13.34 -17.89 -50.43
CA MET A 1 -12.33 -17.69 -49.35
C MET A 1 -12.96 -16.81 -48.29
N CYS A 2 -13.28 -17.35 -47.11
CA CYS A 2 -13.92 -16.59 -46.03
C CYS A 2 -12.85 -16.19 -45.01
N TYR A 3 -12.59 -14.88 -44.86
CA TYR A 3 -11.67 -14.39 -43.84
C TYR A 3 -12.35 -14.39 -42.48
N LYS A 4 -11.91 -15.23 -41.55
CA LYS A 4 -12.33 -15.15 -40.14
C LYS A 4 -11.51 -14.05 -39.47
N ARG A 5 -12.19 -13.01 -38.98
CA ARG A 5 -11.55 -11.91 -38.23
C ARG A 5 -11.08 -12.45 -36.88
N GLY A 6 -9.77 -12.39 -36.63
CA GLY A 6 -9.19 -12.77 -35.35
C GLY A 6 -9.67 -11.88 -34.19
N PRO A 7 -9.46 -12.30 -32.93
CA PRO A 7 -9.81 -11.51 -31.76
C PRO A 7 -9.17 -10.11 -31.87
N ASN A 8 -9.98 -9.08 -31.62
CA ASN A 8 -9.51 -7.70 -31.72
C ASN A 8 -8.51 -7.40 -30.59
N LEU A 9 -7.61 -6.44 -30.82
CA LEU A 9 -6.57 -6.04 -29.87
C LEU A 9 -7.17 -5.69 -28.49
N ARG A 10 -8.36 -5.08 -28.46
CA ARG A 10 -9.06 -4.74 -27.22
C ARG A 10 -9.43 -5.98 -26.39
N SER A 11 -9.79 -7.10 -27.02
CA SER A 11 -10.08 -8.35 -26.30
C SER A 11 -8.82 -8.98 -25.71
N LEU A 12 -7.69 -8.92 -26.43
CA LEU A 12 -6.39 -9.40 -25.96
C LEU A 12 -5.85 -8.55 -24.80
N LEU A 13 -6.06 -7.23 -24.86
CA LEU A 13 -5.63 -6.30 -23.82
C LEU A 13 -6.53 -6.34 -22.57
N ARG A 14 -7.78 -6.80 -22.68
CA ARG A 14 -8.70 -6.93 -21.53
C ARG A 14 -8.64 -8.29 -20.84
N SER A 15 -8.01 -9.29 -21.45
CA SER A 15 -7.70 -10.57 -20.79
C SER A 15 -6.59 -10.48 -19.74
N ASP A 16 -5.90 -9.33 -19.63
CA ASP A 16 -4.83 -9.08 -18.64
C ASP A 16 -5.33 -8.48 -17.32
N GLU A 17 -6.65 -8.33 -17.14
CA GLU A 17 -7.18 -8.29 -15.77
C GLU A 17 -7.03 -9.69 -15.19
N VAL A 18 -5.82 -9.98 -14.70
CA VAL A 18 -5.52 -11.14 -13.87
C VAL A 18 -6.55 -11.12 -12.75
N ARG A 19 -7.61 -11.94 -12.91
CA ARG A 19 -8.50 -12.29 -11.83
C ARG A 19 -7.58 -12.91 -10.80
N LEU A 20 -7.28 -12.15 -9.75
CA LEU A 20 -6.46 -12.64 -8.65
C LEU A 20 -7.04 -14.01 -8.26
N PRO A 21 -6.19 -15.04 -8.12
CA PRO A 21 -6.66 -16.38 -7.82
C PRO A 21 -7.60 -16.28 -6.61
N LEU A 22 -8.77 -16.89 -6.74
CA LEU A 22 -9.90 -16.91 -5.78
C LEU A 22 -9.48 -17.26 -4.32
N ASN A 23 -8.25 -17.73 -4.14
CA ASN A 23 -7.66 -18.14 -2.88
C ASN A 23 -7.02 -16.99 -2.07
N GLU A 24 -6.78 -15.82 -2.67
CA GLU A 24 -6.53 -14.61 -1.89
C GLU A 24 -7.87 -13.95 -1.61
N HIS A 25 -8.26 -13.84 -0.34
CA HIS A 25 -9.54 -13.24 0.06
C HIS A 25 -9.56 -11.76 -0.34
N ALA A 26 -10.05 -11.48 -1.55
CA ALA A 26 -10.55 -10.19 -1.97
C ALA A 26 -11.79 -9.83 -1.15
N TRP A 27 -12.07 -8.54 -1.01
CA TRP A 27 -13.32 -8.05 -0.45
C TRP A 27 -13.50 -8.47 1.02
N VAL A 28 -12.57 -8.02 1.88
CA VAL A 28 -12.52 -8.36 3.31
C VAL A 28 -12.47 -7.13 4.21
N VAL A 29 -13.09 -7.23 5.37
CA VAL A 29 -12.83 -6.37 6.52
C VAL A 29 -11.72 -7.02 7.34
N TYR A 30 -10.71 -6.23 7.67
CA TYR A 30 -9.52 -6.68 8.41
C TYR A 30 -9.21 -5.75 9.56
N GLU A 31 -8.48 -6.28 10.53
CA GLU A 31 -7.83 -5.51 11.58
C GLU A 31 -6.31 -5.50 11.38
N VAL A 32 -5.68 -4.39 11.78
CA VAL A 32 -4.24 -4.26 12.02
C VAL A 32 -4.06 -3.92 13.48
N LYS A 33 -3.45 -4.82 14.25
CA LYS A 33 -3.16 -4.65 15.67
C LYS A 33 -1.71 -4.25 15.88
N CYS A 34 -1.51 -3.22 16.67
CA CYS A 34 -0.21 -2.85 17.23
C CYS A 34 0.00 -3.58 18.57
N SER A 35 1.23 -3.95 18.90
CA SER A 35 1.58 -4.44 20.24
C SER A 35 1.26 -3.42 21.36
N CYS A 36 1.10 -2.14 21.00
CA CYS A 36 0.63 -1.07 21.85
C CYS A 36 -0.89 -1.04 22.09
N SER A 37 -1.61 -2.12 21.75
CA SER A 37 -3.08 -2.29 21.87
C SER A 37 -3.92 -1.41 20.95
N ALA A 38 -3.33 -0.50 20.18
CA ALA A 38 -4.03 0.22 19.13
C ALA A 38 -4.47 -0.74 18.02
N THR A 39 -5.68 -0.56 17.51
CA THR A 39 -6.24 -1.39 16.44
C THR A 39 -6.83 -0.49 15.35
N TYR A 40 -6.46 -0.75 14.11
CA TYR A 40 -7.08 -0.17 12.92
C TYR A 40 -7.99 -1.22 12.28
N ILE A 41 -9.20 -0.83 11.89
CA ILE A 41 -10.13 -1.67 11.13
C ILE A 41 -10.34 -1.02 9.77
N GLY A 42 -10.20 -1.79 8.70
CA GLY A 42 -10.40 -1.31 7.35
C GLY A 42 -11.01 -2.36 6.44
N GLU A 43 -11.47 -1.92 5.29
CA GLU A 43 -11.95 -2.76 4.21
C GLU A 43 -10.94 -2.76 3.05
N THR A 44 -10.86 -3.86 2.31
CA THR A 44 -10.07 -3.94 1.09
C THR A 44 -10.75 -4.83 0.06
N GLU A 45 -10.85 -4.31 -1.16
CA GLU A 45 -11.29 -5.07 -2.33
C GLU A 45 -10.21 -6.05 -2.81
N PHE A 46 -8.95 -5.77 -2.47
CA PHE A 46 -7.80 -6.62 -2.77
C PHE A 46 -7.47 -7.54 -1.59
N SER A 47 -6.50 -8.43 -1.79
CA SER A 47 -6.00 -9.27 -0.70
C SER A 47 -5.44 -8.44 0.47
N LEU A 48 -5.63 -8.98 1.68
CA LEU A 48 -5.11 -8.36 2.91
C LEU A 48 -3.59 -8.13 2.82
N THR A 49 -2.84 -9.07 2.25
CA THR A 49 -1.39 -8.95 2.03
C THR A 49 -1.05 -7.74 1.18
N ARG A 50 -1.76 -7.55 0.05
CA ARG A 50 -1.56 -6.40 -0.83
C ARG A 50 -1.86 -5.09 -0.10
N ARG A 51 -2.95 -5.04 0.67
CA ARG A 51 -3.31 -3.85 1.43
C ARG A 51 -2.30 -3.55 2.54
N PHE A 52 -1.80 -4.56 3.23
CA PHE A 52 -0.77 -4.40 4.24
C PHE A 52 0.55 -3.89 3.65
N LEU A 53 0.97 -4.41 2.48
CA LEU A 53 2.16 -3.93 1.78
C LEU A 53 2.03 -2.45 1.36
N GLN A 54 0.82 -2.00 0.98
CA GLN A 54 0.56 -0.58 0.72
C GLN A 54 0.81 0.28 1.97
N HIS A 55 0.27 -0.14 3.12
CA HIS A 55 0.53 0.55 4.40
C HIS A 55 2.02 0.62 4.72
N MET A 56 2.76 -0.48 4.53
CA MET A 56 4.21 -0.50 4.76
C MET A 56 4.98 0.38 3.77
N THR A 57 4.52 0.46 2.51
CA THR A 57 5.11 1.36 1.52
C THR A 57 4.97 2.83 1.95
N HIS A 58 3.83 3.22 2.50
CA HIS A 58 3.63 4.56 3.04
C HIS A 58 4.55 4.83 4.24
N LEU A 59 4.68 3.87 5.16
CA LEU A 59 5.60 3.97 6.29
C LEU A 59 7.06 4.11 5.84
N THR A 60 7.52 3.30 4.87
CA THR A 60 8.88 3.39 4.33
C THR A 60 9.12 4.75 3.66
N ARG A 61 8.13 5.32 2.97
CA ARG A 61 8.24 6.67 2.38
C ARG A 61 8.41 7.74 3.45
N ASP A 62 7.66 7.65 4.54
CA ASP A 62 7.81 8.56 5.68
C ASP A 62 9.21 8.44 6.30
N THR A 63 9.66 7.23 6.61
CA THR A 63 11.01 6.98 7.17
C THR A 63 12.11 7.52 6.25
N ASN A 64 11.99 7.30 4.93
CA ASN A 64 12.96 7.80 3.96
C ASN A 64 12.99 9.33 3.92
N ALA A 65 11.82 9.97 3.90
CA ALA A 65 11.70 11.43 3.90
C ALA A 65 12.21 12.05 5.21
N LYS A 66 11.94 11.41 6.35
CA LYS A 66 12.50 11.80 7.64
C LYS A 66 14.02 11.73 7.62
N GLN A 67 14.60 10.64 7.12
CA GLN A 67 16.05 10.51 7.00
C GLN A 67 16.64 11.58 6.06
N GLU A 68 16.00 11.90 4.93
CA GLU A 68 16.46 12.98 4.05
C GLU A 68 16.46 14.36 4.73
N LEU A 69 15.49 14.62 5.61
CA LEU A 69 15.41 15.85 6.39
C LEU A 69 16.57 15.96 7.41
N GLU A 70 16.90 14.85 8.07
CA GLU A 70 18.06 14.76 8.98
C GLU A 70 19.39 14.88 8.21
N ASP A 71 19.53 14.19 7.07
CA ASP A 71 20.73 14.19 6.22
C ASP A 71 21.00 15.59 5.61
N THR A 72 19.95 16.35 5.26
CA THR A 72 20.08 17.75 4.80
C THR A 72 20.68 18.66 5.89
N SER A 73 20.45 18.33 7.15
CA SER A 73 20.92 19.09 8.31
C SER A 73 22.36 18.73 8.68
N SER A 74 22.86 17.57 8.24
CA SER A 74 24.18 17.05 8.56
C SER A 74 24.89 16.63 7.27
N SER A 75 25.57 17.58 6.61
CA SER A 75 26.31 17.39 5.35
C SER A 75 27.32 16.22 5.41
N THR A 76 26.87 14.99 5.15
CA THR A 76 27.71 13.88 4.68
C THR A 76 26.79 12.77 4.16
N THR A 77 26.66 12.65 2.84
CA THR A 77 26.69 11.39 2.05
C THR A 77 25.96 11.57 0.72
N THR A 78 26.64 11.13 -0.34
CA THR A 78 26.16 11.10 -1.71
C THR A 78 25.10 9.99 -1.85
N ARG A 79 23.81 10.32 -1.74
CA ARG A 79 22.73 9.37 -2.05
C ARG A 79 22.62 9.18 -3.56
N HIS A 80 22.88 7.97 -4.04
CA HIS A 80 22.54 7.54 -5.39
C HIS A 80 21.03 7.23 -5.45
N GLY A 81 20.22 8.23 -5.83
CA GLY A 81 18.79 8.10 -6.02
C GLY A 81 18.20 9.33 -6.70
N LYS A 82 17.02 9.18 -7.34
CA LYS A 82 16.31 10.34 -7.91
C LYS A 82 15.82 11.21 -6.74
N PRO A 83 16.18 12.50 -6.69
CA PRO A 83 15.68 13.41 -5.66
C PRO A 83 14.15 13.38 -5.63
N SER A 84 13.57 13.40 -4.43
CA SER A 84 12.12 13.59 -4.28
C SER A 84 11.70 14.85 -5.04
N SER A 85 10.56 14.78 -5.73
CA SER A 85 10.00 15.93 -6.47
C SER A 85 9.47 17.03 -5.55
N PHE A 86 9.35 16.76 -4.25
CA PHE A 86 8.80 17.68 -3.25
C PHE A 86 9.69 17.70 -2.00
N PRO A 87 9.64 18.77 -1.19
CA PRO A 87 10.40 18.86 0.07
C PRO A 87 10.13 17.66 0.99
N PRO A 88 11.13 17.20 1.77
CA PRO A 88 10.98 16.02 2.63
C PRO A 88 9.80 16.13 3.61
N SER A 89 9.57 17.30 4.20
CA SER A 89 8.42 17.55 5.09
C SER A 89 7.06 17.31 4.42
N VAL A 90 6.90 17.74 3.17
CA VAL A 90 5.70 17.50 2.36
C VAL A 90 5.59 16.01 2.00
N GLY A 91 6.73 15.35 1.75
CA GLY A 91 6.80 13.91 1.53
C GLY A 91 6.27 13.10 2.73
N MET A 92 6.72 13.47 3.94
CA MET A 92 6.26 12.88 5.21
C MET A 92 4.75 13.08 5.38
N GLU A 93 4.27 14.32 5.30
CA GLU A 93 2.84 14.64 5.48
C GLU A 93 1.95 13.82 4.53
N ARG A 94 2.32 13.74 3.24
CA ARG A 94 1.56 12.95 2.26
C ARG A 94 1.60 11.45 2.55
N ALA A 95 2.73 10.93 3.02
CA ALA A 95 2.88 9.52 3.35
C ALA A 95 1.98 9.15 4.54
N LEU A 96 1.97 9.97 5.58
CA LEU A 96 1.17 9.80 6.78
C LEU A 96 -0.33 9.96 6.49
N ALA A 97 -0.72 11.00 5.75
CA ALA A 97 -2.12 11.24 5.39
C ALA A 97 -2.73 10.11 4.51
N ALA A 98 -1.90 9.38 3.76
CA ALA A 98 -2.36 8.30 2.90
C ALA A 98 -2.72 7.00 3.67
N SER A 99 -2.25 6.85 4.91
CA SER A 99 -2.50 5.64 5.70
C SER A 99 -2.45 5.92 7.20
N ALA A 100 -3.60 5.78 7.87
CA ALA A 100 -3.69 5.82 9.33
C ALA A 100 -2.81 4.75 10.02
N VAL A 101 -2.58 3.61 9.36
CA VAL A 101 -1.67 2.57 9.86
C VAL A 101 -0.22 3.07 9.81
N ALA A 102 0.21 3.68 8.71
CA ALA A 102 1.53 4.29 8.61
C ALA A 102 1.69 5.45 9.60
N GLU A 103 0.65 6.29 9.73
CA GLU A 103 0.62 7.41 10.65
C GLU A 103 0.83 6.97 12.11
N HIS A 104 0.14 5.90 12.51
CA HIS A 104 0.30 5.31 13.82
C HIS A 104 1.68 4.65 13.98
N ALA A 105 2.09 3.83 13.01
CA ALA A 105 3.34 3.09 13.04
C ALA A 105 4.57 4.01 13.10
N ALA A 106 4.54 5.16 12.45
CA ALA A 106 5.62 6.16 12.49
C ALA A 106 5.86 6.72 13.91
N ARG A 107 4.84 6.66 14.79
CA ARG A 107 4.91 7.14 16.18
C ARG A 107 5.02 6.04 17.22
N SER A 108 4.84 4.78 16.81
CA SER A 108 4.83 3.62 17.70
C SER A 108 6.06 2.74 17.48
N SER A 109 6.67 2.22 18.54
CA SER A 109 7.73 1.20 18.44
C SER A 109 7.19 -0.24 18.38
N GLY A 110 5.88 -0.40 18.16
CA GLY A 110 5.21 -1.69 18.23
C GLY A 110 5.28 -2.49 16.93
N SER A 111 5.21 -3.82 17.04
CA SER A 111 5.01 -4.69 15.89
C SER A 111 3.54 -4.65 15.44
N LEU A 112 3.32 -4.83 14.14
CA LEU A 112 1.99 -4.87 13.53
C LEU A 112 1.62 -6.30 13.16
N GLN A 113 0.40 -6.71 13.51
CA GLN A 113 -0.19 -7.99 13.11
C GLN A 113 -1.50 -7.75 12.37
N THR A 114 -1.71 -8.43 11.24
CA THR A 114 -2.95 -8.33 10.47
C THR A 114 -3.82 -9.57 10.65
N ARG A 115 -5.14 -9.38 10.64
CA ARG A 115 -6.10 -10.47 10.71
C ARG A 115 -7.37 -10.13 9.94
N VAL A 116 -7.90 -11.08 9.19
CA VAL A 116 -9.22 -10.96 8.54
C VAL A 116 -10.31 -11.10 9.61
N LEU A 117 -11.26 -10.16 9.64
CA LEU A 117 -12.41 -10.21 10.52
C LEU A 117 -13.61 -10.87 9.84
N CYS A 118 -13.93 -10.45 8.62
CA CYS A 118 -14.97 -11.06 7.82
C CYS A 118 -14.76 -10.84 6.32
N LYS A 119 -15.41 -11.70 5.51
CA LYS A 119 -15.60 -11.46 4.09
C LYS A 119 -16.84 -10.61 3.92
N VAL A 120 -16.75 -9.58 3.12
CA VAL A 120 -17.93 -8.82 2.75
C VAL A 120 -18.60 -9.62 1.61
N THR A 121 -19.91 -9.52 1.46
CA THR A 121 -20.62 -10.13 0.32
C THR A 121 -21.69 -9.14 -0.11
N PHE A 122 -21.64 -8.71 -1.36
CA PHE A 122 -22.78 -7.99 -1.91
C PHE A 122 -23.86 -8.99 -2.29
N GLY A 123 -25.05 -8.81 -1.73
CA GLY A 123 -26.24 -9.54 -2.15
C GLY A 123 -26.65 -9.16 -3.58
N PRO A 124 -27.42 -10.03 -4.26
CA PRO A 124 -27.96 -9.76 -5.60
C PRO A 124 -28.98 -8.62 -5.62
#